data_AF-A0A822XJ64-F1
#
_entry.id   AF-A0A822XJ64-F1
#
_cell.length_a   1.000
_cell.length_b   1.000
_cell.length_c   1.000
_cell.angle_alpha   90.00
_cell.angle_beta   90.00
_cell.angle_gamma   90.00
#
_symmetry.space_group_name_H-M   'P 1'
#
loop_
_entity.id
_entity.type
_entity.pdbx_description
1 polymer ?
#
loop_
_entity_poly.entity_id
_entity_poly.type
_entity_poly.pdbx_seq_one_letter_code
_entity_poly.pdbx_strand_id
1 'polypeptide(L)'
;MTIPAGGMNSQSTSEIRFYKYLKYNARYCKCGRKCIIRVSDTPANPQRLFYTCPRKMVNDTNEETRNSNMKSCNFFEWAVPINTLDEATSTRTM
;
A
#
# COMPACT_ATOMS: atom_id res chain seq x y z
N MET A 1 -5.62 39.09 28.73
CA MET A 1 -5.14 38.67 27.40
C MET A 1 -5.18 37.16 27.38
N THR A 2 -6.19 36.57 26.76
CA THR A 2 -6.41 35.11 26.77
C THR A 2 -5.79 34.53 25.50
N ILE A 3 -4.87 33.57 25.67
CA ILE A 3 -4.18 32.87 24.58
C ILE A 3 -5.21 32.03 23.81
N PRO A 4 -5.30 32.10 22.46
CA PRO A 4 -6.18 31.21 21.72
C PRO A 4 -5.63 29.78 21.81
N ALA A 5 -6.46 28.89 22.34
CA ALA A 5 -6.19 27.46 22.39
C ALA A 5 -5.91 26.94 20.99
N GLY A 6 -4.81 26.21 20.86
CA GLY A 6 -4.25 25.72 19.61
C GLY A 6 -5.23 24.92 18.76
N GLY A 7 -5.10 25.11 17.45
CA GLY A 7 -5.72 24.28 16.43
C GLY A 7 -5.33 22.82 16.61
N MET A 8 -6.29 22.01 17.08
CA MET A 8 -6.18 20.56 17.00
C MET A 8 -6.30 20.16 15.54
N ASN A 9 -5.22 19.59 15.00
CA ASN A 9 -5.12 19.00 13.67
C ASN A 9 -6.34 18.11 13.39
N SER A 10 -7.25 18.61 12.56
CA SER A 10 -8.35 17.88 11.96
C SER A 10 -7.81 16.93 10.89
N GLN A 11 -7.04 15.91 11.31
CA GLN A 11 -6.73 14.79 10.41
C GLN A 11 -8.05 14.15 10.01
N SER A 12 -8.31 14.15 8.71
CA SER A 12 -9.58 13.70 8.16
C SER A 12 -9.80 12.23 8.52
N THR A 13 -11.04 11.84 8.83
CA THR A 13 -11.37 10.44 9.17
C THR A 13 -10.94 9.45 8.08
N SER A 14 -10.88 9.92 6.82
CA SER A 14 -10.32 9.23 5.65
C SER A 14 -8.84 8.90 5.77
N GLU A 15 -8.00 9.81 6.28
CA GLU A 15 -6.56 9.57 6.44
C GLU A 15 -6.30 8.51 7.51
N ILE A 16 -7.06 8.53 8.60
CA ILE A 16 -6.96 7.54 9.67
C ILE A 16 -7.33 6.15 9.15
N ARG A 17 -8.42 6.05 8.37
CA ARG A 17 -8.84 4.78 7.74
C ARG A 17 -7.79 4.26 6.77
N PHE A 18 -7.20 5.14 5.97
CA PHE A 18 -6.13 4.78 5.04
C PHE A 18 -4.88 4.29 5.77
N TYR A 19 -4.44 4.98 6.83
CA TYR A 19 -3.28 4.54 7.62
C TYR A 19 -3.51 3.18 8.28
N LYS A 20 -4.71 2.94 8.84
CA LYS A 20 -5.08 1.61 9.36
C LYS A 20 -5.01 0.55 8.26
N TYR A 21 -5.53 0.85 7.07
CA TYR A 21 -5.47 -0.07 5.95
C TYR A 21 -4.02 -0.48 5.60
N LEU A 22 -3.13 0.50 5.43
CA LEU A 22 -1.71 0.26 5.14
C LEU A 22 -1.02 -0.58 6.24
N LYS A 23 -1.42 -0.37 7.50
CA LYS A 23 -0.84 -1.07 8.65
C LYS A 23 -1.29 -2.52 8.73
N TYR A 24 -2.58 -2.79 8.56
CA TYR A 24 -3.17 -4.11 8.79
C TYR A 24 -3.23 -5.01 7.54
N ASN A 25 -3.14 -4.45 6.34
CA ASN A 25 -3.15 -5.21 5.08
C ASN A 25 -1.78 -5.18 4.41
N ALA A 26 -0.73 -5.51 5.17
CA ALA A 26 0.60 -5.65 4.61
C ALA A 26 0.67 -6.95 3.79
N ARG A 27 1.03 -6.84 2.51
CA ARG A 27 1.36 -7.99 1.64
C ARG A 27 2.87 -8.11 1.46
N TYR A 28 3.33 -9.34 1.27
CA TYR A 28 4.73 -9.64 0.98
C TYR A 28 4.84 -10.29 -0.39
N CYS A 29 5.82 -9.84 -1.18
CA CYS A 29 6.07 -10.41 -2.50
C CYS A 29 6.89 -11.69 -2.42
N LYS A 30 7.06 -12.38 -3.55
CA LYS A 30 7.90 -13.60 -3.67
C LYS A 30 9.38 -13.37 -3.30
N CYS A 31 9.84 -12.12 -3.24
CA CYS A 31 11.18 -11.79 -2.76
C CYS A 31 11.27 -11.71 -1.22
N GLY A 32 10.19 -11.97 -0.49
CA GLY A 32 10.12 -11.83 0.97
C GLY A 32 10.06 -10.38 1.46
N ARG A 33 9.91 -9.39 0.56
CA ARG A 33 9.85 -7.96 0.92
C ARG A 33 8.42 -7.48 1.04
N LYS A 34 8.19 -6.53 1.97
CA LYS A 34 6.92 -5.83 2.12
C LYS A 34 6.58 -5.07 0.84
N CYS A 35 5.40 -5.36 0.27
CA CYS A 35 4.90 -4.71 -0.93
C CYS A 35 4.56 -3.23 -0.67
N ILE A 36 4.63 -2.43 -1.73
CA ILE A 36 4.11 -1.07 -1.74
C ILE A 36 2.72 -1.08 -2.36
N ILE A 37 1.85 -0.18 -1.88
CA ILE A 37 0.53 0.04 -2.47
C ILE A 37 0.63 1.17 -3.49
N ARG A 38 0.00 0.97 -4.65
CA ARG A 38 -0.12 1.94 -5.74
C ARG A 38 -1.58 2.13 -6.09
N VAL A 39 -1.89 3.26 -6.70
CA VAL A 39 -3.21 3.57 -7.27
C VAL A 39 -3.16 3.27 -8.76
N SER A 40 -4.12 2.52 -9.27
CA SER A 40 -4.29 2.29 -10.70
C SER A 40 -4.84 3.53 -11.38
N ASP A 41 -4.16 3.93 -12.45
CA ASP A 41 -4.52 4.99 -13.38
C ASP A 41 -5.18 4.46 -14.66
N THR A 42 -5.33 3.13 -14.77
CA THR A 42 -5.92 2.50 -15.95
C THR A 42 -7.42 2.83 -16.08
N PRO A 43 -7.93 3.11 -17.29
CA PRO A 43 -9.36 3.39 -17.50
C PRO A 43 -10.28 2.23 -17.08
N ALA A 44 -9.79 1.00 -17.12
CA ALA A 44 -10.55 -0.19 -16.74
C ALA A 44 -10.70 -0.34 -15.22
N ASN A 45 -9.76 0.19 -14.42
CA ASN A 45 -9.78 0.10 -12.96
C ASN A 45 -9.27 1.42 -12.35
N PRO A 46 -10.00 2.54 -12.55
CA PRO A 46 -9.53 3.84 -12.09
C PRO A 46 -9.54 3.90 -10.55
N GLN A 47 -8.53 4.54 -9.97
CA GLN A 47 -8.38 4.77 -8.53
C GLN A 47 -8.31 3.51 -7.65
N ARG A 48 -8.25 2.32 -8.25
CA ARG A 48 -8.19 1.06 -7.51
C ARG A 48 -6.79 0.82 -6.97
N LEU A 49 -6.69 0.43 -5.71
CA LEU A 49 -5.41 0.14 -5.06
C LEU A 49 -4.88 -1.26 -5.44
N PHE A 50 -3.58 -1.39 -5.62
CA PHE A 50 -2.90 -2.67 -5.84
C PHE A 50 -1.54 -2.73 -5.15
N TYR A 51 -1.14 -3.93 -4.77
CA TYR A 51 0.17 -4.23 -4.20
C TYR A 51 1.17 -4.56 -5.31
N THR A 52 2.39 -4.02 -5.20
CA THR A 52 3.49 -4.37 -6.08
C THR A 52 4.82 -4.54 -5.34
N CYS A 53 5.75 -5.26 -5.97
CA CYS A 53 7.10 -5.45 -5.44
C CYS A 53 7.79 -4.09 -5.27
N PRO A 54 8.48 -3.83 -4.14
CA PRO A 54 9.18 -2.56 -3.92
C PRO A 54 10.45 -2.42 -4.76
N ARG A 55 10.95 -3.51 -5.37
CA ARG A 55 12.14 -3.46 -6.23
C ARG A 55 11.80 -2.73 -7.53
N LYS A 56 12.72 -1.88 -7.98
CA LYS A 56 12.60 -1.23 -9.29
C LYS A 56 12.68 -2.30 -10.38
N MET A 57 11.86 -2.13 -11.40
CA MET A 57 12.00 -2.89 -12.64
C MET A 57 13.28 -2.38 -13.30
N VAL A 58 14.34 -3.18 -13.22
CA VAL A 58 15.58 -2.90 -13.95
C VAL A 58 15.31 -3.37 -15.37
N ASN A 59 15.22 -2.44 -16.32
CA ASN A 59 15.23 -2.79 -17.73
C ASN A 59 16.62 -3.36 -18.02
N ASP A 60 16.67 -4.60 -18.51
CA ASP A 60 17.91 -5.34 -18.78
C ASP A 60 18.65 -4.74 -20.01
N THR A 61 18.97 -3.45 -20.00
CA THR A 61 19.76 -2.82 -21.09
C THR A 61 21.26 -3.01 -20.90
N ASN A 62 21.71 -3.36 -19.70
CA ASN A 62 23.12 -3.48 -19.37
C ASN A 62 23.40 -4.85 -18.74
N GLU A 63 24.09 -5.70 -19.50
CA GLU A 63 24.42 -7.11 -19.20
C GLU A 63 25.19 -7.32 -17.88
N GLU A 64 25.76 -6.25 -17.31
CA GLU A 64 26.52 -6.27 -16.05
C GLU A 64 25.66 -6.43 -14.78
N THR A 65 24.34 -6.26 -14.85
CA THR A 65 23.49 -6.38 -13.64
C THR A 65 22.90 -7.79 -13.49
N ARG A 66 23.72 -8.84 -13.65
CA ARG A 66 23.34 -10.26 -13.40
C ARG A 66 23.00 -10.58 -11.94
N ASN A 67 22.93 -9.59 -11.06
CA ASN A 67 22.49 -9.82 -9.69
C ASN A 67 20.95 -9.94 -9.65
N SER A 68 20.46 -11.17 -9.78
CA SER A 68 19.05 -11.58 -9.62
C SER A 68 18.42 -11.07 -8.30
N ASN A 69 19.24 -10.66 -7.33
CA ASN A 69 18.79 -10.02 -6.10
C ASN A 69 18.27 -8.57 -6.24
N MET A 70 18.39 -7.92 -7.39
CA MET A 70 17.88 -6.56 -7.59
C MET A 70 16.65 -6.47 -8.48
N LYS A 71 16.32 -7.54 -9.24
CA LYS A 71 15.17 -7.56 -10.16
C LYS A 71 13.84 -7.66 -9.42
N SER A 72 12.83 -6.93 -9.91
CA SER A 72 11.44 -7.04 -9.43
C SER A 72 10.87 -8.42 -9.76
N CYS A 73 10.14 -9.03 -8.83
CA CYS A 73 9.49 -10.33 -9.06
C CYS A 73 8.13 -10.24 -9.76
N ASN A 74 7.79 -9.06 -10.29
CA ASN A 74 6.52 -8.78 -10.96
C ASN A 74 5.29 -9.15 -10.11
N PHE A 75 5.42 -9.07 -8.79
CA PHE A 75 4.30 -9.29 -7.88
C PHE A 75 3.23 -8.23 -8.13
N PHE A 76 1.98 -8.70 -8.26
CA PHE A 76 0.80 -7.89 -8.45
C PHE A 76 -0.38 -8.57 -7.73
N GLU A 77 -1.09 -7.81 -6.89
CA GLU A 77 -2.32 -8.27 -6.24
C GLU A 77 -3.24 -7.07 -6.04
N TRP A 78 -4.52 -7.20 -6.40
CA TRP A 78 -5.50 -6.16 -6.12
C TRP A 78 -5.71 -6.02 -4.62
N ALA A 79 -5.74 -4.77 -4.15
CA ALA A 79 -5.98 -4.48 -2.76
C ALA A 79 -7.50 -4.56 -2.48
N VAL A 80 -7.88 -5.09 -1.31
CA VAL A 80 -9.29 -5.15 -0.90
C VAL A 80 -9.83 -3.73 -0.65
N PRO A 81 -11.09 -3.42 -0.97
CA PRO A 81 -11.63 -2.09 -0.75
C PRO A 81 -11.52 -1.67 0.71
N ILE A 82 -11.21 -0.40 0.97
CA ILE A 82 -11.06 0.10 2.35
C ILE A 82 -12.38 -0.05 3.13
N ASN A 83 -13.52 0.03 2.44
CA ASN A 83 -14.83 -0.09 3.06
C ASN A 83 -15.16 -1.50 3.55
N THR A 84 -14.44 -2.53 3.12
CA THR A 84 -14.68 -3.93 3.57
C THR A 84 -13.83 -4.31 4.78
N LEU A 85 -13.01 -3.39 5.32
CA LEU A 85 -12.12 -3.67 6.46
C LEU A 85 -12.84 -3.75 7.80
N ASP A 86 -13.96 -3.05 7.94
CA ASP A 86 -14.75 -3.04 9.16
C ASP A 86 -15.34 -4.45 9.45
N GLU A 87 -15.64 -5.24 8.41
CA GLU A 87 -16.09 -6.63 8.57
C GLU A 87 -14.95 -7.62 8.87
N ALA A 88 -13.79 -7.47 8.20
CA ALA A 88 -12.67 -8.41 8.36
C ALA A 88 -11.99 -8.33 9.74
N THR A 89 -12.17 -7.22 10.46
CA THR A 89 -11.63 -7.06 11.82
C THR A 89 -12.61 -7.53 12.90
N SER A 90 -13.90 -7.68 12.56
CA SER A 90 -14.95 -8.07 13.51
C SER A 90 -15.01 -9.58 13.74
N THR A 91 -14.46 -10.40 12.84
CA THR A 91 -14.48 -11.87 12.96
C THR A 91 -13.36 -12.44 13.86
N ARG A 92 -12.70 -11.60 14.64
CA ARG A 92 -11.61 -12.02 15.54
C ARG A 92 -11.86 -11.59 16.99
N THR A 93 -13.08 -11.83 17.47
CA THR A 93 -13.36 -12.03 18.89
C THR A 93 -14.18 -13.31 18.99
N MET A 94 -13.77 -14.17 19.93
CA MET A 94 -14.18 -15.57 20.12
C MET A 94 -15.68 -15.82 20.10
#